data_AF-A0A9Q0L6B4-F1
#
_entry.id   AF-A0A9Q0L6B4-F1
#
_cell.length_a   1.000
_cell.length_b   1.000
_cell.length_c   1.000
_cell.angle_alpha   90.00
_cell.angle_beta   90.00
_cell.angle_gamma   90.00
#
_symmetry.space_group_name_H-M   'P 1'
#
loop_
_entity.id
_entity.type
_entity.pdbx_description
1 polymer ?
#
loop_
_entity_poly.entity_id
_entity_poly.type
_entity_poly.pdbx_seq_one_letter_code
_entity_poly.pdbx_strand_id
1 'polypeptide(L)'
;MSQVIQRDFEIIEEIEQIRKEVKKIIEEDETKYKEAKKMKIKEKEEDEQKNKCDICGNPKTEICTLKVCPHTFCRKCIESYVQRKQKCPTCKKPAKISDIKQVYV
;
A
#
# COMPACT_ATOMS: atom_id res chain seq x y z
N MET A 1 -4.26 65.36 -2.87
CA MET A 1 -3.53 64.26 -3.54
C MET A 1 -4.48 63.64 -4.57
N SER A 2 -4.00 63.27 -5.76
CA SER A 2 -4.85 62.84 -6.89
C SER A 2 -5.63 61.55 -6.56
N GLN A 3 -6.92 61.50 -6.93
CA GLN A 3 -7.80 60.32 -6.76
C GLN A 3 -7.22 59.04 -7.37
N VAL A 4 -6.34 59.18 -8.37
CA VAL A 4 -5.65 58.07 -9.03
C VAL A 4 -4.70 57.35 -8.06
N ILE A 5 -3.96 58.08 -7.23
CA ILE A 5 -2.96 57.53 -6.30
C ILE A 5 -3.63 56.72 -5.19
N GLN A 6 -4.82 57.14 -4.74
CA GLN A 6 -5.58 56.39 -3.72
C GLN A 6 -6.06 55.04 -4.26
N ARG A 7 -6.52 55.02 -5.52
CA ARG A 7 -6.99 53.80 -6.19
C ARG A 7 -5.86 52.80 -6.46
N ASP A 8 -4.68 53.30 -6.82
CA ASP A 8 -3.50 52.45 -7.02
C ASP A 8 -3.04 51.77 -5.72
N PHE A 9 -3.17 52.44 -4.58
CA PHE A 9 -2.84 51.86 -3.26
C PHE A 9 -3.79 50.71 -2.86
N GLU A 10 -5.10 50.90 -3.05
CA GLU A 10 -6.12 49.86 -2.80
C GLU A 10 -5.89 48.60 -3.66
N ILE A 11 -5.57 48.79 -4.94
CA ILE A 11 -5.27 47.67 -5.87
C ILE A 11 -4.02 46.90 -5.42
N ILE A 12 -3.00 47.58 -4.90
CA ILE A 12 -1.77 46.93 -4.41
C ILE A 12 -2.08 46.05 -3.18
N GLU A 13 -2.89 46.54 -2.24
CA GLU A 13 -3.30 45.74 -1.07
C GLU A 13 -4.11 44.50 -1.47
N GLU A 14 -5.03 44.64 -2.44
CA GLU A 14 -5.79 43.51 -2.99
C GLU A 14 -4.88 42.46 -3.67
N ILE A 15 -3.88 42.90 -4.45
CA ILE A 15 -2.91 41.99 -5.09
C ILE A 15 -2.09 41.23 -4.05
N GLU A 16 -1.68 41.88 -2.96
CA GLU A 16 -0.94 41.22 -1.88
C GLU A 16 -1.79 40.17 -1.15
N GLN A 17 -3.08 40.47 -0.93
CA GLN A 17 -4.02 39.51 -0.36
C GLN A 17 -4.20 38.29 -1.27
N ILE A 18 -4.44 38.51 -2.57
CA ILE A 18 -4.59 37.44 -3.57
C ILE A 18 -3.34 36.56 -3.62
N ARG A 19 -2.14 37.15 -3.60
CA ARG A 19 -0.87 36.39 -3.57
C ARG A 19 -0.78 35.49 -2.35
N LYS A 20 -1.21 35.97 -1.19
CA LYS A 20 -1.21 35.20 0.07
C LYS A 20 -2.18 34.03 0.02
N GLU A 21 -3.36 34.22 -0.57
CA GLU A 21 -4.34 33.16 -0.75
C GLU A 21 -3.87 32.11 -1.76
N VAL A 22 -3.34 32.53 -2.91
CA VAL A 22 -2.77 31.63 -3.92
C VAL A 22 -1.64 30.77 -3.33
N LYS A 23 -0.78 31.36 -2.48
CA LYS A 23 0.30 30.59 -1.82
C LYS A 23 -0.25 29.47 -0.94
N LYS A 24 -1.31 29.73 -0.16
CA LYS A 24 -1.95 28.70 0.68
C LYS A 24 -2.57 27.59 -0.16
N ILE A 25 -3.25 27.93 -1.25
CA ILE A 25 -3.87 26.96 -2.16
C ILE A 25 -2.80 26.01 -2.72
N ILE A 26 -1.65 26.55 -3.15
CA ILE A 26 -0.54 25.75 -3.66
C ILE A 26 -0.01 24.79 -2.58
N GLU A 27 0.18 25.25 -1.35
CA GLU A 27 0.65 24.42 -0.23
C GLU A 27 -0.36 23.29 0.10
N GLU A 28 -1.65 23.59 0.08
CA GLU A 28 -2.72 22.61 0.29
C GLU A 28 -2.81 21.58 -0.84
N ASP A 29 -2.64 21.98 -2.10
CA ASP A 29 -2.66 21.06 -3.23
C ASP A 29 -1.42 20.16 -3.25
N GLU A 30 -0.24 20.69 -2.90
CA GLU A 30 0.98 19.88 -2.76
C GLU A 30 0.84 18.81 -1.68
N THR A 31 0.26 19.17 -0.53
CA THR A 31 0.07 18.24 0.59
C THR A 31 -0.92 17.14 0.19
N LYS A 32 -2.08 17.50 -0.37
CA LYS A 32 -3.06 16.53 -0.89
C LYS A 32 -2.45 15.58 -1.93
N TYR A 33 -1.64 16.11 -2.87
CA TYR A 33 -0.97 15.28 -3.88
C TYR A 33 0.03 14.29 -3.26
N LYS A 34 0.86 14.75 -2.31
CA LYS A 34 1.83 13.90 -1.60
C LYS A 34 1.13 12.79 -0.81
N GLU A 35 0.02 13.10 -0.16
CA GLU A 35 -0.78 12.12 0.60
C GLU A 35 -1.44 11.09 -0.32
N ALA A 36 -2.12 11.52 -1.38
CA ALA A 36 -2.74 10.63 -2.35
C ALA A 36 -1.72 9.69 -3.02
N LYS A 37 -0.53 10.22 -3.38
CA LYS A 37 0.56 9.41 -3.92
C LYS A 37 1.08 8.39 -2.91
N LYS A 38 1.23 8.78 -1.64
CA LYS A 38 1.66 7.88 -0.56
C LYS A 38 0.65 6.75 -0.31
N MET A 39 -0.65 7.05 -0.36
CA MET A 39 -1.70 6.02 -0.24
C MET A 39 -1.61 5.00 -1.37
N LYS A 40 -1.49 5.44 -2.64
CA LYS A 40 -1.34 4.55 -3.79
C LYS A 40 -0.09 3.65 -3.72
N ILE A 41 1.03 4.18 -3.21
CA ILE A 41 2.26 3.40 -3.04
C ILE A 41 2.07 2.33 -1.97
N LYS A 42 1.51 2.69 -0.80
CA LYS A 42 1.25 1.73 0.28
C LYS A 42 0.32 0.60 -0.15
N GLU A 43 -0.76 0.93 -0.87
CA GLU A 43 -1.72 -0.07 -1.35
C GLU A 43 -1.05 -1.07 -2.31
N LYS A 44 -0.21 -0.58 -3.22
CA LYS A 44 0.56 -1.42 -4.14
C LYS A 44 1.58 -2.30 -3.42
N GLU A 45 2.29 -1.76 -2.42
CA GLU A 45 3.26 -2.50 -1.61
C GLU A 45 2.57 -3.62 -0.80
N GLU A 46 1.39 -3.35 -0.23
CA GLU A 46 0.61 -4.33 0.53
C GLU A 46 0.13 -5.50 -0.35
N ASP A 47 -0.31 -5.24 -1.58
CA ASP A 47 -0.69 -6.29 -2.52
C ASP A 47 0.51 -7.12 -2.99
N GLU A 48 1.64 -6.49 -3.25
CA GLU A 48 2.88 -7.21 -3.55
C GLU A 48 3.33 -8.09 -2.38
N GLN A 49 3.18 -7.61 -1.14
CA GLN A 49 3.48 -8.39 0.06
C GLN A 49 2.54 -9.60 0.20
N LYS A 50 1.23 -9.40 0.02
CA LYS A 50 0.21 -10.48 0.09
C LYS A 50 0.41 -11.55 -0.97
N ASN A 51 1.03 -11.21 -2.10
CA ASN A 51 1.33 -12.16 -3.16
C ASN A 51 2.64 -12.95 -2.97
N LYS A 52 3.48 -12.61 -1.99
CA LYS A 52 4.75 -13.34 -1.73
C LYS A 52 4.56 -14.56 -0.85
N CYS A 53 5.24 -15.65 -1.17
CA CYS A 53 5.27 -16.87 -0.38
C CYS A 53 6.21 -16.70 0.82
N ASP A 54 5.71 -16.88 2.05
CA ASP A 54 6.50 -16.74 3.29
C ASP A 54 7.70 -17.71 3.39
N ILE A 55 7.74 -18.75 2.56
CA ILE A 55 8.80 -19.76 2.57
C ILE A 55 9.95 -19.38 1.63
N CYS A 56 9.64 -18.83 0.44
CA CYS A 56 10.66 -18.54 -0.59
C CYS A 56 10.81 -17.06 -0.92
N GLY A 57 9.95 -16.17 -0.43
CA GLY A 57 9.98 -14.73 -0.68
C GLY A 57 9.50 -14.29 -2.07
N ASN A 58 9.27 -15.24 -2.98
CA ASN A 58 8.84 -14.97 -4.36
C ASN A 58 7.31 -14.94 -4.48
N PRO A 59 6.74 -14.37 -5.57
CA PRO A 59 5.32 -14.49 -5.87
C PRO A 59 4.83 -15.94 -5.82
N LYS A 60 3.67 -16.18 -5.20
CA LYS A 60 3.11 -17.52 -5.04
C LYS A 60 2.75 -18.11 -6.41
N THR A 61 3.33 -19.27 -6.73
CA THR A 61 2.95 -20.08 -7.89
C THR A 61 2.25 -21.35 -7.40
N GLU A 62 1.23 -21.82 -8.13
CA GLU A 62 0.42 -22.99 -7.74
C GLU A 62 -0.04 -22.87 -6.28
N ILE A 63 -0.84 -21.84 -6.00
CA ILE A 63 -1.20 -21.44 -4.64
C ILE A 63 -1.83 -22.61 -3.89
N CYS A 64 -1.26 -22.96 -2.75
CA CYS A 64 -1.79 -23.99 -1.86
C CYS A 64 -2.10 -23.40 -0.49
N THR A 65 -3.14 -23.94 0.15
CA THR A 65 -3.50 -23.67 1.54
C THR A 65 -3.49 -24.97 2.36
N LEU A 66 -3.58 -24.85 3.68
CA LEU A 66 -3.70 -25.99 4.58
C LEU A 66 -5.13 -26.10 5.11
N LYS A 67 -5.69 -27.31 5.19
CA LYS A 67 -7.04 -27.54 5.75
C LYS A 67 -7.21 -26.99 7.18
N VAL A 68 -6.11 -26.87 7.92
CA VAL A 68 -6.08 -26.44 9.33
C VAL A 68 -5.95 -24.91 9.53
N CYS A 69 -5.61 -24.16 8.48
CA CYS A 69 -5.46 -22.71 8.54
C CYS A 69 -5.46 -22.02 7.17
N PRO A 70 -5.91 -20.76 7.07
CA PRO A 70 -6.05 -20.04 5.80
C PRO A 70 -4.74 -19.49 5.21
N HIS A 71 -3.56 -19.91 5.67
CA HIS A 71 -2.30 -19.44 5.12
C HIS A 71 -2.03 -20.05 3.75
N THR A 72 -1.43 -19.28 2.85
CA THR A 72 -1.17 -19.67 1.46
C THR A 72 0.30 -19.62 1.10
N PHE A 73 0.76 -20.57 0.29
CA PHE A 73 2.17 -20.75 -0.08
C PHE A 73 2.26 -21.34 -1.49
N CYS A 74 3.46 -21.37 -2.09
CA CYS A 74 3.66 -22.18 -3.29
C CYS A 74 3.56 -23.67 -2.95
N ARG A 75 2.99 -24.47 -3.86
CA ARG A 75 2.84 -25.92 -3.72
C ARG A 75 4.12 -26.62 -3.25
N LYS A 76 5.20 -26.50 -4.04
CA LYS A 76 6.49 -27.14 -3.75
C LYS A 76 7.08 -26.70 -2.41
N CYS A 77 6.90 -25.42 -2.06
CA CYS A 77 7.41 -24.86 -0.81
C CYS A 77 6.71 -25.46 0.41
N ILE A 78 5.36 -25.52 0.39
CA ILE A 78 4.62 -26.05 1.54
C ILE A 78 4.73 -27.56 1.67
N GLU A 79 4.73 -28.31 0.56
CA GLU A 79 4.99 -29.76 0.56
C GLU A 79 6.34 -30.08 1.23
N SER A 80 7.41 -29.42 0.78
CA SER A 80 8.77 -29.62 1.32
C SER A 80 8.92 -29.21 2.79
N TYR A 81 8.18 -28.19 3.24
CA TYR A 81 8.23 -27.73 4.63
C TYR A 81 7.46 -28.68 5.55
N VAL A 82 6.22 -29.02 5.18
CA VAL A 82 5.33 -29.86 5.99
C VAL A 82 5.88 -31.28 6.08
N GLN A 83 6.50 -31.80 5.02
CA GLN A 83 7.17 -33.11 5.06
C GLN A 83 8.25 -33.18 6.15
N ARG A 84 8.98 -32.08 6.42
CA ARG A 84 10.07 -32.01 7.39
C ARG A 84 9.65 -31.57 8.79
N LYS A 85 8.68 -30.66 8.89
CA LYS A 85 8.32 -29.99 10.16
C LYS A 85 6.93 -30.33 10.67
N GLN A 86 6.07 -30.93 9.84
CA GLN A 86 4.70 -31.35 10.17
C GLN A 86 3.84 -30.25 10.82
N LYS A 87 4.04 -29.00 10.39
CA LYS A 87 3.31 -27.83 10.88
C LYS A 87 3.26 -26.71 9.85
N CYS A 88 2.34 -25.77 10.02
CA CYS A 88 2.25 -24.55 9.23
C CYS A 88 3.47 -23.62 9.51
N PRO A 89 4.12 -23.05 8.48
CA PRO A 89 5.21 -22.07 8.67
C PRO A 89 4.78 -20.81 9.42
N THR A 90 3.55 -20.33 9.18
CA THR A 90 3.07 -19.03 9.69
C THR A 90 2.50 -19.14 11.11
N CYS A 91 1.52 -20.03 11.35
CA CYS A 91 0.85 -20.14 12.65
C CYS A 91 1.26 -21.35 13.49
N LYS A 92 2.18 -22.19 13.01
CA LYS A 92 2.72 -23.36 13.72
C LYS A 92 1.70 -24.45 14.09
N LYS A 93 0.45 -24.37 13.62
CA LYS A 93 -0.54 -25.45 13.76
C LYS A 93 -0.05 -26.74 13.11
N PRO A 94 -0.32 -27.92 13.69
CA PRO A 94 0.09 -29.21 13.13
C PRO A 94 -0.57 -29.40 11.76
N ALA A 95 0.21 -29.86 10.78
CA ALA A 95 -0.24 -30.05 9.41
C ALA A 95 0.53 -31.22 8.76
N LYS A 96 -0.13 -31.97 7.89
CA LYS A 96 0.45 -33.08 7.12
C LYS A 96 0.32 -32.82 5.62
N ILE A 97 1.02 -33.61 4.80
CA ILE A 97 0.97 -33.49 3.33
C ILE A 97 -0.47 -33.64 2.82
N SER A 98 -1.26 -34.52 3.43
CA SER A 98 -2.69 -34.73 3.14
C SER A 98 -3.57 -33.51 3.43
N ASP A 99 -3.08 -32.54 4.20
CA ASP A 99 -3.80 -31.31 4.54
C ASP A 99 -3.56 -30.20 3.52
N ILE A 100 -2.65 -30.39 2.57
CA ILE A 100 -2.36 -29.43 1.50
C ILE A 100 -3.49 -29.49 0.47
N LYS A 101 -4.07 -28.33 0.15
CA LYS A 101 -5.07 -28.15 -0.89
C LYS A 101 -4.60 -27.08 -1.86
N GLN A 102 -4.58 -27.40 -3.15
CA GLN A 102 -4.37 -26.39 -4.19
C GLN A 102 -5.63 -25.54 -4.35
N VAL A 103 -5.44 -24.24 -4.44
CA VAL A 103 -6.48 -23.25 -4.71
C VAL A 103 -6.39 -22.93 -6.20
N TYR A 104 -7.45 -23.24 -6.94
CA TYR A 104 -7.63 -22.77 -8.30
C TYR A 104 -8.41 -21.46 -8.22
N VAL A 105 -7.78 -20.37 -8.67
CA VAL A 105 -8.36 -19.03 -8.77
C VAL A 105 -8.78 -18.76 -10.20
#